data_AF-A0A7C0ZUY8-F1
#
_entry.id   AF-A0A7C0ZUY8-F1
#
_cell.length_a   1.000
_cell.length_b   1.000
_cell.length_c   1.000
_cell.angle_alpha   90.00
_cell.angle_beta   90.00
_cell.angle_gamma   90.00
#
_symmetry.space_group_name_H-M   'P 1'
#
loop_
_entity.id
_entity.type
_entity.pdbx_description
1 polymer ?
#
loop_
_entity_poly.entity_id
_entity_poly.type
_entity_poly.pdbx_seq_one_letter_code
_entity_poly.pdbx_strand_id
1 'polypeptide(L)'
;MFSPTEEKRIKVEAHVREKRREHISTTMASKIYTFSQRISEVEVEIFQPFVVGRLSDLKYGIVEKVENIEEHEEEERPDGTRIRRVTFDYTVSHEVEKPVTLEAELRIIKDAYSENYRVELEVRPKEEAPITLMEHVARIIRDILKDWEKEKDRLL
;
A
#
# COMPACT_ATOMS: atom_id res chain seq x y z
N MET A 1 30.98 -5.77 -32.44
CA MET A 1 30.04 -5.63 -33.57
C MET A 1 28.80 -6.43 -33.21
N PHE A 2 27.65 -5.77 -33.08
CA PHE A 2 26.38 -6.46 -32.80
C PHE A 2 25.80 -7.01 -34.11
N SER A 3 25.12 -8.16 -34.04
CA SER A 3 24.50 -8.78 -35.20
C SER A 3 23.23 -8.01 -35.62
N PRO A 4 22.90 -7.88 -36.92
CA PRO A 4 21.73 -7.10 -37.39
C PRO A 4 20.38 -7.56 -36.80
N THR A 5 20.31 -8.77 -36.28
CA THR A 5 19.12 -9.34 -35.62
C THR A 5 18.97 -8.86 -34.18
N GLU A 6 20.08 -8.61 -33.47
CA GLU A 6 20.10 -8.11 -32.10
C GLU A 6 19.70 -6.62 -32.07
N GLU A 7 20.18 -5.84 -33.04
CA GLU A 7 19.83 -4.41 -33.16
C GLU A 7 18.33 -4.19 -33.43
N LYS A 8 17.69 -5.07 -34.20
CA LYS A 8 16.24 -5.04 -34.43
C LYS A 8 15.44 -5.36 -33.17
N ARG A 9 15.88 -6.33 -32.36
CA ARG A 9 15.23 -6.68 -31.09
C ARG A 9 15.31 -5.53 -30.08
N ILE A 10 16.48 -4.90 -29.95
CA ILE A 10 16.69 -3.77 -29.05
C ILE A 10 15.82 -2.56 -29.45
N LYS A 11 15.72 -2.26 -30.75
CA LYS A 11 14.81 -1.21 -31.26
C LYS A 11 13.34 -1.50 -31.00
N VAL A 12 12.92 -2.76 -31.12
CA VAL A 12 11.53 -3.17 -30.85
C VAL A 12 11.21 -3.07 -29.35
N GLU A 13 12.11 -3.50 -28.46
CA GLU A 13 11.93 -3.29 -27.01
C GLU A 13 11.86 -1.82 -26.64
N ALA A 14 12.71 -0.97 -27.23
CA ALA A 14 12.68 0.47 -27.00
C ALA A 14 11.34 1.09 -27.43
N HIS A 15 10.82 0.72 -28.61
CA HIS A 15 9.56 1.25 -29.12
C HIS A 15 8.32 0.74 -28.36
N VAL A 16 8.34 -0.50 -27.88
CA VAL A 16 7.27 -1.05 -27.03
C VAL A 16 7.28 -0.41 -25.63
N ARG A 17 8.47 -0.10 -25.09
CA ARG A 17 8.63 0.64 -23.82
C ARG A 17 8.15 2.09 -23.93
N GLU A 18 8.41 2.74 -25.06
CA GLU A 18 7.93 4.09 -25.37
C GLU A 18 6.40 4.14 -25.40
N LYS A 19 5.75 3.19 -26.10
CA LYS A 19 4.27 3.08 -26.11
C LYS A 19 3.66 2.74 -24.75
N ARG A 20 4.36 1.98 -23.90
CA ARG A 20 3.90 1.72 -22.52
C ARG A 20 3.93 2.99 -21.68
N ARG A 21 4.95 3.84 -21.81
CA ARG A 21 5.01 5.13 -21.10
C ARG A 21 3.86 6.07 -21.50
N GLU A 22 3.46 6.08 -22.77
CA GLU A 22 2.37 6.93 -23.27
C GLU A 22 0.99 6.67 -22.60
N HIS A 23 0.79 5.50 -21.96
CA HIS A 23 -0.49 5.10 -21.37
C HIS A 23 -0.47 4.99 -19.84
N ILE A 24 0.66 5.30 -19.19
CA ILE A 24 0.75 5.28 -17.73
C ILE A 24 0.28 6.63 -17.20
N SER A 25 -0.95 6.66 -16.70
CA SER A 25 -1.42 7.83 -15.96
C SER A 25 -0.62 7.94 -14.67
N THR A 26 0.10 9.05 -14.52
CA THR A 26 0.84 9.41 -13.32
C THR A 26 0.06 10.46 -12.51
N THR A 27 0.36 10.57 -11.21
CA THR A 27 -0.22 11.60 -10.36
C THR A 27 0.69 11.95 -9.19
N MET A 28 0.50 13.16 -8.66
CA MET A 28 1.02 13.58 -7.35
C MET A 28 -0.08 13.62 -6.27
N ALA A 29 -1.34 13.40 -6.65
CA ALA A 29 -2.46 13.46 -5.72
C ALA A 29 -2.51 12.21 -4.83
N SER A 30 -3.00 12.37 -3.60
CA SER A 30 -3.31 11.21 -2.77
C SER A 30 -4.59 10.52 -3.24
N LYS A 31 -4.69 9.22 -2.96
CA LYS A 31 -5.88 8.41 -3.24
C LYS A 31 -6.25 7.64 -1.97
N ILE A 32 -7.53 7.69 -1.63
CA ILE A 32 -8.09 6.99 -0.47
C ILE A 32 -8.80 5.74 -0.95
N TYR A 33 -8.51 4.62 -0.30
CA TYR A 33 -9.13 3.32 -0.53
C TYR A 33 -9.85 2.89 0.73
N THR A 34 -11.16 2.66 0.64
CA THR A 34 -11.96 2.11 1.74
C THR A 34 -12.15 0.61 1.52
N PHE A 35 -11.91 -0.18 2.56
CA PHE A 35 -12.09 -1.63 2.51
C PHE A 35 -13.42 -2.06 3.14
N SER A 36 -13.94 -3.18 2.67
CA SER A 36 -15.23 -3.72 3.14
C SER A 36 -15.13 -4.45 4.47
N GLN A 37 -13.92 -4.87 4.87
CA GLN A 37 -13.69 -5.55 6.13
C GLN A 37 -14.11 -4.67 7.31
N ARG A 38 -14.72 -5.32 8.31
CA ARG A 38 -15.17 -4.70 9.55
C ARG A 38 -14.46 -5.40 10.68
N ILE A 39 -13.81 -4.62 11.53
CA ILE A 39 -13.02 -5.13 12.66
C ILE A 39 -13.78 -4.75 13.92
N SER A 40 -14.14 -5.73 14.74
CA SER A 40 -14.82 -5.49 16.01
C SER A 40 -13.88 -4.87 17.05
N GLU A 41 -14.44 -4.35 18.13
CA GLU A 41 -13.67 -3.74 19.22
C GLU A 41 -12.78 -4.74 19.97
N VAL A 42 -13.12 -6.03 19.97
CA VAL A 42 -12.25 -7.08 20.55
C VAL A 42 -11.11 -7.42 19.59
N GLU A 43 -11.39 -7.44 18.28
CA GLU A 43 -10.42 -7.78 17.25
C GLU A 43 -9.34 -6.73 17.06
N VAL A 44 -9.65 -5.45 17.26
CA VAL A 44 -8.77 -4.33 16.90
C VAL A 44 -7.40 -4.40 17.58
N GLU A 45 -7.34 -4.88 18.83
CA GLU A 45 -6.12 -5.02 19.62
C GLU A 45 -5.13 -6.04 19.03
N ILE A 46 -5.63 -7.07 18.34
CA ILE A 46 -4.81 -8.11 17.71
C ILE A 46 -4.60 -7.79 16.23
N PHE A 47 -5.60 -7.18 15.60
CA PHE A 47 -5.59 -6.81 14.20
C PHE A 47 -4.45 -5.83 13.86
N GLN A 48 -4.25 -4.79 14.68
CA GLN A 48 -3.20 -3.80 14.39
C GLN A 48 -1.79 -4.42 14.41
N PRO A 49 -1.36 -5.14 15.47
CA PRO A 49 -0.09 -5.87 15.46
C PRO A 49 0.03 -6.89 14.33
N PHE A 50 -1.06 -7.58 13.96
CA PHE A 50 -1.08 -8.51 12.83
C PHE A 50 -0.71 -7.81 11.52
N VAL A 51 -1.35 -6.66 11.22
CA VAL A 51 -1.06 -5.89 10.01
C VAL A 51 0.39 -5.39 10.00
N VAL A 52 0.86 -4.86 11.13
CA VAL A 52 2.25 -4.38 11.27
C VAL A 52 3.25 -5.51 11.07
N GLY A 53 2.95 -6.72 11.55
CA GLY A 53 3.74 -7.92 11.29
C GLY A 53 3.82 -8.23 9.80
N ARG A 54 2.67 -8.28 9.11
CA ARG A 54 2.61 -8.54 7.66
C ARG A 54 3.33 -7.48 6.82
N LEU A 55 3.23 -6.21 7.22
CA LEU A 55 3.97 -5.12 6.58
C LEU A 55 5.49 -5.23 6.86
N SER A 56 5.87 -5.67 8.05
CA SER A 56 7.28 -5.86 8.41
C SER A 56 7.95 -6.98 7.62
N ASP A 57 7.21 -8.01 7.23
CA ASP A 57 7.71 -9.07 6.34
C ASP A 57 8.14 -8.51 4.97
N LEU A 58 7.52 -7.41 4.52
CA LEU A 58 7.84 -6.73 3.25
C LEU A 58 9.06 -5.81 3.34
N LYS A 59 9.71 -5.65 4.51
CA LYS A 59 10.91 -4.80 4.66
C LYS A 59 12.12 -5.31 3.87
N TYR A 60 12.20 -6.62 3.63
CA TYR A 60 13.39 -7.27 3.09
C TYR A 60 13.35 -7.48 1.57
N GLY A 61 12.36 -6.92 0.87
CA GLY A 61 12.27 -7.06 -0.57
C GLY A 61 13.35 -6.26 -1.31
N ILE A 62 13.88 -6.85 -2.38
CA ILE A 62 14.98 -6.27 -3.18
C ILE A 62 14.43 -5.22 -4.17
N VAL A 63 13.25 -5.49 -4.73
CA VAL A 63 12.61 -4.62 -5.74
C VAL A 63 11.54 -3.74 -5.11
N GLU A 64 10.74 -4.31 -4.20
CA GLU A 64 9.66 -3.63 -3.50
C GLU A 64 9.90 -3.80 -2.01
N LYS A 65 9.88 -2.71 -1.24
CA LYS A 65 10.06 -2.77 0.21
C LYS A 65 9.15 -1.80 0.95
N VAL A 66 8.76 -2.21 2.15
CA VAL A 66 8.10 -1.33 3.13
C VAL A 66 9.14 -0.80 4.09
N GLU A 67 9.12 0.49 4.41
CA GLU A 67 10.03 1.16 5.33
C GLU A 67 9.25 2.10 6.25
N ASN A 68 9.91 2.65 7.28
CA ASN A 68 9.35 3.67 8.17
C ASN A 68 7.95 3.33 8.74
N ILE A 69 7.73 2.07 9.13
CA ILE A 69 6.48 1.66 9.76
C ILE A 69 6.42 2.29 11.15
N GLU A 70 5.40 3.11 11.38
CA GLU A 70 5.13 3.76 12.65
C GLU A 70 3.67 3.50 13.06
N GLU A 71 3.50 3.09 14.31
CA GLU A 71 2.20 2.93 14.94
C GLU A 71 1.91 4.18 15.77
N HIS A 72 0.74 4.78 15.55
CA HIS A 72 0.30 5.94 16.28
C HIS A 72 -0.72 5.55 17.35
N GLU A 73 -0.75 6.31 18.43
CA GLU A 73 -1.77 6.13 19.47
C GLU A 73 -3.17 6.40 18.92
N GLU A 74 -4.18 5.82 19.58
CA GLU A 74 -5.58 6.03 19.22
C GLU A 74 -5.96 7.50 19.49
N GLU A 75 -6.40 8.19 18.42
CA GLU A 75 -6.91 9.56 18.49
C GLU A 75 -8.44 9.50 18.62
N GLU A 76 -8.99 10.02 19.72
CA GLU A 76 -10.43 10.26 19.85
C GLU A 76 -10.75 11.72 19.48
N ARG A 77 -11.62 11.89 18.49
CA ARG A 77 -12.08 13.20 18.01
C ARG A 77 -13.24 13.71 18.85
N PRO A 78 -13.50 15.04 18.86
CA PRO A 78 -14.63 15.62 19.60
C PRO A 78 -16.01 15.09 19.19
N ASP A 79 -16.13 14.53 17.99
CA ASP A 79 -17.35 13.90 17.47
C ASP A 79 -17.53 12.45 17.96
N GLY A 80 -16.61 11.92 18.78
CA GLY A 80 -16.59 10.55 19.28
C GLY A 80 -15.98 9.53 18.32
N THR A 81 -15.41 9.97 17.19
CA THR A 81 -14.71 9.09 16.26
C THR A 81 -13.34 8.71 16.82
N ARG A 82 -13.03 7.41 16.87
CA ARG A 82 -11.70 6.90 17.23
C ARG A 82 -10.93 6.48 16.00
N ILE A 83 -9.66 6.88 15.91
CA ILE A 83 -8.81 6.58 14.78
C ILE A 83 -7.48 6.03 15.28
N ARG A 84 -7.17 4.78 14.90
CA ARG A 84 -5.80 4.23 15.01
C ARG A 84 -5.12 4.35 13.66
N ARG A 85 -3.86 4.80 13.64
CA ARG A 85 -3.11 5.02 12.41
C ARG A 85 -1.84 4.17 12.40
N VAL A 86 -1.56 3.58 11.26
CA VAL A 86 -0.27 2.98 10.94
C VAL A 86 0.24 3.66 9.68
N THR A 87 1.38 4.35 9.77
CA THR A 87 2.03 4.99 8.62
C THR A 87 3.20 4.14 8.17
N PHE A 88 3.45 4.10 6.87
CA PHE A 88 4.60 3.42 6.29
C PHE A 88 4.95 3.99 4.93
N ASP A 89 6.22 3.86 4.54
CA ASP A 89 6.70 4.16 3.21
C ASP A 89 6.75 2.87 2.39
N TYR A 90 6.27 2.94 1.14
CA TYR A 90 6.41 1.87 0.17
C TYR A 90 7.32 2.34 -0.97
N THR A 91 8.50 1.71 -1.07
CA THR A 91 9.53 2.08 -2.04
C THR A 91 9.67 0.98 -3.08
N VAL A 92 9.59 1.36 -4.36
CA VAL A 92 9.93 0.47 -5.48
C VAL A 92 11.22 0.93 -6.13
N SER A 93 12.20 0.04 -6.16
CA SER A 93 13.50 0.26 -6.80
C SER A 93 13.52 -0.41 -8.16
N HIS A 94 13.83 0.36 -9.20
CA HIS A 94 14.06 -0.15 -10.55
C HIS A 94 15.56 -0.10 -10.86
N GLU A 95 16.10 -1.08 -11.60
CA GLU A 95 17.53 -1.14 -11.92
C GLU A 95 18.02 0.06 -12.77
N VAL A 96 17.11 0.70 -13.51
CA VAL A 96 17.43 1.73 -14.51
C VAL A 96 16.81 3.09 -14.18
N GLU A 97 15.78 3.13 -13.33
CA GLU A 97 15.03 4.34 -13.00
C GLU A 97 15.21 4.71 -11.52
N LYS A 98 14.95 5.97 -11.19
CA LYS A 98 14.98 6.39 -9.79
C LYS A 98 13.93 5.60 -8.99
N PRO A 99 14.23 5.26 -7.72
CA PRO A 99 13.24 4.64 -6.86
C PRO A 99 12.03 5.58 -6.72
N VAL A 100 10.84 5.00 -6.68
CA VAL A 100 9.59 5.72 -6.44
C VAL A 100 9.10 5.37 -5.05
N THR A 101 8.81 6.39 -4.24
CA THR A 101 8.34 6.20 -2.88
C THR A 101 6.91 6.72 -2.70
N LEU A 102 6.07 5.89 -2.11
CA LEU A 102 4.71 6.23 -1.73
C LEU A 102 4.60 6.25 -0.20
N GLU A 103 4.10 7.35 0.36
CA GLU A 103 3.66 7.41 1.75
C GLU A 103 2.28 6.78 1.85
N ALA A 104 2.11 5.87 2.79
CA ALA A 104 0.84 5.21 3.02
C ALA A 104 0.43 5.38 4.49
N GLU A 105 -0.85 5.67 4.70
CA GLU A 105 -1.47 5.78 6.01
C GLU A 105 -2.68 4.86 6.06
N LEU A 106 -2.57 3.80 6.85
CA LEU A 106 -3.67 2.90 7.15
C LEU A 106 -4.42 3.45 8.39
N ARG A 107 -5.70 3.77 8.21
CA ARG A 107 -6.59 4.29 9.24
C ARG A 107 -7.60 3.21 9.62
N ILE A 108 -7.66 2.89 10.90
CA ILE A 108 -8.66 2.01 11.50
C ILE A 108 -9.61 2.91 12.28
N ILE A 109 -10.80 3.14 11.73
CA ILE A 109 -11.71 4.21 12.14
C ILE A 109 -12.97 3.60 12.75
N LYS A 110 -13.33 3.99 13.98
CA LYS A 110 -14.63 3.69 14.59
C LYS A 110 -15.41 4.99 14.74
N ASP A 111 -16.48 5.13 13.96
CA ASP A 111 -17.43 6.22 14.13
C ASP A 111 -18.16 6.07 15.49
N ALA A 112 -18.58 7.18 16.11
CA ALA A 112 -19.16 7.18 17.46
C ALA A 112 -20.35 6.22 17.68
N TYR A 113 -21.13 5.96 16.63
CA TYR A 113 -22.31 5.09 16.66
C TYR A 113 -22.08 3.73 16.00
N SER A 114 -20.87 3.45 15.52
CA SER A 114 -20.54 2.18 14.89
C SER A 114 -20.03 1.17 15.91
N GLU A 115 -20.55 -0.06 15.85
CA GLU A 115 -20.05 -1.18 16.65
C GLU A 115 -18.69 -1.67 16.16
N ASN A 116 -18.38 -1.44 14.87
CA ASN A 116 -17.17 -1.94 14.23
C ASN A 116 -16.30 -0.82 13.67
N TYR A 117 -15.00 -1.05 13.66
CA TYR A 117 -14.03 -0.25 12.93
C TYR A 117 -14.11 -0.55 11.43
N ARG A 118 -13.93 0.49 10.62
CA ARG A 118 -13.66 0.40 9.18
C ARG A 118 -12.18 0.64 8.90
N VAL A 119 -11.67 0.06 7.83
CA VAL A 119 -10.28 0.24 7.40
C VAL A 119 -10.25 1.11 6.15
N GLU A 120 -9.42 2.15 6.20
CA GLU A 120 -9.12 3.03 5.07
C GLU A 120 -7.61 3.10 4.86
N LEU A 121 -7.17 3.24 3.61
CA LEU A 121 -5.78 3.47 3.26
C LEU A 121 -5.70 4.74 2.42
N GLU A 122 -4.99 5.75 2.91
CA GLU A 122 -4.55 6.87 2.09
C GLU A 122 -3.16 6.54 1.54
N VAL A 123 -2.99 6.68 0.23
CA VAL A 123 -1.68 6.56 -0.43
C VAL A 123 -1.36 7.88 -1.08
N ARG A 124 -0.17 8.41 -0.81
CA ARG A 124 0.35 9.65 -1.37
C ARG A 124 1.73 9.43 -1.98
N PRO A 125 1.93 9.80 -3.24
CA PRO A 125 3.26 9.78 -3.84
C PRO A 125 4.18 10.90 -3.30
N LYS A 126 5.46 10.59 -3.00
CA LYS A 126 6.49 11.62 -2.71
C LYS A 126 6.92 12.33 -3.99
N GLU A 127 7.03 11.58 -5.08
CA GLU A 127 7.26 12.08 -6.44
C GLU A 127 6.19 11.54 -7.38
N GLU A 128 5.99 12.19 -8.54
CA GLU A 128 5.01 11.75 -9.54
C GLU A 128 5.11 10.24 -9.83
N ALA A 129 4.04 9.51 -9.50
CA ALA A 129 4.03 8.06 -9.52
C ALA A 129 2.88 7.51 -10.38
N PRO A 130 3.03 6.32 -10.97
CA PRO A 130 1.93 5.64 -11.65
C PRO A 130 0.76 5.35 -10.71
N ILE A 131 -0.47 5.65 -11.15
CA ILE A 131 -1.68 5.30 -10.38
C ILE A 131 -1.74 3.78 -10.10
N THR A 132 -1.26 2.98 -11.04
CA THR A 132 -1.17 1.52 -10.91
C THR A 132 -0.30 1.07 -9.74
N LEU A 133 0.70 1.88 -9.35
CA LEU A 133 1.55 1.60 -8.19
C LEU A 133 0.77 1.84 -6.89
N MET A 134 0.00 2.92 -6.82
CA MET A 134 -0.89 3.17 -5.67
C MET A 134 -1.95 2.06 -5.52
N GLU A 135 -2.48 1.59 -6.65
CA GLU A 135 -3.42 0.45 -6.67
C GLU A 135 -2.74 -0.88 -6.31
N HIS A 136 -1.45 -1.01 -6.53
CA HIS A 136 -0.66 -2.14 -6.04
C HIS A 136 -0.54 -2.13 -4.52
N VAL A 137 -0.22 -0.99 -3.90
CA VAL A 137 -0.20 -0.86 -2.43
C VAL A 137 -1.58 -1.18 -1.84
N ALA A 138 -2.66 -0.69 -2.46
CA ALA A 138 -4.02 -1.02 -2.03
C ALA A 138 -4.36 -2.52 -2.16
N ARG A 139 -3.76 -3.23 -3.13
CA ARG A 139 -3.90 -4.70 -3.27
C ARG A 139 -3.13 -5.45 -2.18
N ILE A 140 -1.92 -5.01 -1.84
CA ILE A 140 -1.14 -5.58 -0.73
C ILE A 140 -1.95 -5.52 0.56
N ILE A 141 -2.48 -4.34 0.91
CA ILE A 141 -3.33 -4.18 2.10
C ILE A 141 -4.58 -5.07 2.01
N ARG A 142 -5.22 -5.14 0.84
CA ARG A 142 -6.39 -6.02 0.65
C ARG A 142 -6.06 -7.49 0.93
N ASP A 143 -4.88 -7.95 0.53
CA ASP A 143 -4.48 -9.34 0.74
C ASP A 143 -4.14 -9.60 2.21
N ILE A 144 -3.49 -8.66 2.90
CA ILE A 144 -3.31 -8.69 4.36
C ILE A 144 -4.66 -8.79 5.07
N LEU A 145 -5.65 -7.99 4.66
CA LEU A 145 -7.00 -8.02 5.22
C LEU A 145 -7.72 -9.35 4.96
N LYS A 146 -7.51 -10.00 3.82
CA LYS A 146 -8.05 -11.34 3.55
C LYS A 146 -7.39 -12.40 4.43
N ASP A 147 -6.09 -12.27 4.68
CA ASP A 147 -5.37 -13.21 5.53
C ASP A 147 -5.82 -13.06 6.99
N TRP A 148 -6.08 -11.83 7.44
CA TRP A 148 -6.76 -11.58 8.72
C TRP A 148 -8.08 -12.35 8.82
N GLU A 149 -8.97 -12.23 7.83
CA GLU A 149 -10.26 -12.94 7.85
C GLU A 149 -10.12 -14.46 7.92
N LYS A 150 -9.02 -15.04 7.41
CA LYS A 150 -8.76 -16.48 7.49
C LYS A 150 -8.16 -16.90 8.83
N GLU A 151 -7.42 -16.01 9.48
CA GLU A 151 -6.62 -16.33 10.68
C GLU A 151 -7.26 -15.87 11.99
N LYS A 152 -8.20 -14.91 11.94
CA LYS A 152 -8.80 -14.30 13.13
C LYS A 152 -9.41 -15.33 14.09
N ASP A 153 -10.09 -16.35 13.58
CA ASP A 153 -10.71 -17.40 14.41
C ASP A 153 -9.69 -18.25 15.19
N ARG A 154 -8.43 -18.23 14.78
CA ARG A 154 -7.32 -18.90 15.48
C ARG A 154 -6.59 -17.97 16.45
N LEU A 155 -6.60 -16.67 16.18
CA LEU A 155 -5.83 -15.66 16.93
C LEU A 155 -6.65 -15.04 18.08
N LEU A 156 -7.98 -15.15 18.03
CA LEU A 156 -8.93 -14.73 19.06
C LEU A 156 -9.28 -15.90 19.99
#